data_AF-A0A418AFI7-F1
#
_entry.id   AF-A0A418AFI7-F1
#
_cell.length_a   1.000
_cell.length_b   1.000
_cell.length_c   1.000
_cell.angle_alpha   90.00
_cell.angle_beta   90.00
_cell.angle_gamma   90.00
#
_symmetry.space_group_name_H-M   'P 1'
#
loop_
_entity.id
_entity.type
_entity.pdbx_description
1 polymer ?
#
loop_
_entity_poly.entity_id
_entity_poly.type
_entity_poly.pdbx_seq_one_letter_code
_entity_poly.pdbx_strand_id
1 'polypeptide(L)'
;MTEKPPTSSATAWTSTKILAYAVGHVLNDMCASCWFSYLLVFLNGVAGLSPVDSALVMFSGQIADGLATPLVGVVSDKSTGFPAIGFGRRKTWLAGGSVLVVVCFYGVFGTCVPKLLTAS
;
A
#
# COMPACT_ATOMS: atom_id res chain seq x y z
N MET A 1 -17.79 49.29 14.17
CA MET A 1 -16.63 48.51 13.67
C MET A 1 -17.10 47.08 13.51
N THR A 2 -17.65 46.74 12.36
CA THR A 2 -18.20 45.41 12.05
C THR A 2 -17.04 44.52 11.61
N GLU A 3 -16.58 43.66 12.50
CA GLU A 3 -15.59 42.62 12.17
C GLU A 3 -16.25 41.60 11.23
N LYS A 4 -15.76 41.52 9.99
CA LYS A 4 -16.19 40.53 9.01
C LYS A 4 -15.54 39.19 9.36
N PRO A 5 -16.28 38.09 9.55
CA PRO A 5 -15.68 36.80 9.86
C PRO A 5 -14.80 36.33 8.69
N PRO A 6 -13.70 35.60 8.98
CA PRO A 6 -12.77 35.18 7.95
C PRO A 6 -13.46 34.24 6.96
N THR A 7 -13.47 34.62 5.69
CA THR A 7 -13.89 33.78 4.57
C THR A 7 -12.85 32.68 4.36
N SER A 8 -12.85 31.65 5.21
CA SER A 8 -12.14 30.41 4.95
C SER A 8 -12.99 29.62 3.96
N SER A 9 -12.64 29.70 2.68
CA SER A 9 -13.13 28.80 1.64
C SER A 9 -12.58 27.39 1.91
N ALA A 10 -13.17 26.72 2.91
CA ALA A 10 -12.94 25.32 3.18
C ALA A 10 -13.20 24.55 1.88
N THR A 11 -12.13 24.06 1.25
CA THR A 11 -12.22 23.32 0.00
C THR A 11 -12.93 22.01 0.28
N ALA A 12 -14.25 21.97 0.08
CA ALA A 12 -15.03 20.77 0.31
C ALA A 12 -14.53 19.66 -0.61
N TRP A 13 -14.13 18.53 -0.03
CA TRP A 13 -13.66 17.39 -0.79
C TRP A 13 -14.83 16.75 -1.53
N THR A 14 -14.68 16.52 -2.83
CA THR A 14 -15.70 15.82 -3.63
C THR A 14 -15.91 14.41 -3.10
N SER A 15 -17.16 13.92 -3.06
CA SER A 15 -17.49 12.57 -2.60
C SER A 15 -16.68 11.47 -3.31
N THR A 16 -16.35 11.66 -4.58
CA THR A 16 -15.47 10.77 -5.35
C THR A 16 -14.06 10.66 -4.76
N LYS A 17 -13.49 11.76 -4.28
CA LYS A 17 -12.16 11.75 -3.64
C LYS A 17 -12.24 11.00 -2.31
N ILE A 18 -13.27 11.27 -1.52
CA ILE A 18 -13.49 10.59 -0.24
C ILE A 18 -13.59 9.07 -0.47
N LEU A 19 -14.42 8.66 -1.43
CA LEU A 19 -14.60 7.24 -1.77
C LEU A 19 -13.29 6.61 -2.27
N ALA A 20 -12.55 7.28 -3.15
CA ALA A 20 -11.28 6.77 -3.65
C ALA A 20 -10.23 6.57 -2.54
N TYR A 21 -10.13 7.52 -1.61
CA TYR A 21 -9.25 7.38 -0.45
C TYR A 21 -9.72 6.26 0.50
N ALA A 22 -11.03 6.15 0.74
CA ALA A 22 -11.60 5.10 1.58
C ALA A 22 -11.33 3.70 1.00
N VAL A 23 -11.55 3.50 -0.31
CA VAL A 23 -11.25 2.23 -0.99
C VAL A 23 -9.76 1.90 -0.90
N GLY A 24 -8.88 2.89 -1.11
CA GLY A 24 -7.44 2.70 -0.96
C GLY A 24 -7.03 2.29 0.47
N HIS A 25 -7.67 2.87 1.48
CA HIS A 25 -7.43 2.52 2.88
C HIS A 25 -7.89 1.09 3.19
N VAL A 26 -9.07 0.70 2.73
CA VAL A 26 -9.58 -0.68 2.89
C VAL A 26 -8.63 -1.68 2.22
N LEU A 27 -8.15 -1.37 1.01
CA LEU A 27 -7.19 -2.23 0.31
C LEU A 27 -5.87 -2.36 1.09
N ASN A 28 -5.37 -1.26 1.65
CA ASN A 28 -4.17 -1.26 2.47
C ASN A 28 -4.33 -2.14 3.73
N ASP A 29 -5.47 -2.01 4.42
CA ASP A 29 -5.74 -2.78 5.65
C ASP A 29 -5.89 -4.27 5.35
N MET A 30 -6.49 -4.62 4.20
CA MET A 30 -6.54 -6.01 3.71
C MET A 30 -5.15 -6.55 3.37
N CYS A 31 -4.31 -5.76 2.71
CA CYS A 31 -2.92 -6.13 2.41
C CYS A 31 -2.11 -6.37 3.69
N ALA A 32 -2.20 -5.46 4.66
CA ALA A 32 -1.52 -5.62 5.95
C ALA A 32 -2.03 -6.86 6.71
N SER A 33 -3.34 -7.13 6.67
CA SER A 33 -3.93 -8.32 7.29
C SER A 33 -3.41 -9.62 6.65
N CYS A 34 -3.33 -9.67 5.31
CA CYS A 34 -2.70 -10.80 4.62
C CYS A 34 -1.21 -10.91 4.94
N TRP A 35 -0.48 -9.79 4.99
CA TRP A 35 0.92 -9.78 5.38
C TRP A 35 1.10 -10.42 6.75
N PHE A 36 0.38 -9.98 7.78
CA PHE A 36 0.55 -10.52 9.13
C PHE A 36 0.06 -11.96 9.29
N SER A 37 -1.08 -12.31 8.73
CA SER A 37 -1.71 -13.61 8.97
C SER A 37 -1.25 -14.69 7.98
N TYR A 38 -1.20 -14.38 6.69
CA TYR A 38 -0.95 -15.37 5.64
C TYR A 38 0.53 -15.65 5.43
N LEU A 39 1.40 -14.62 5.45
CA LEU A 39 2.85 -14.82 5.23
C LEU A 39 3.45 -15.76 6.29
N LEU A 40 3.06 -15.63 7.55
CA LEU A 40 3.50 -16.53 8.63
C LEU A 40 3.10 -17.99 8.37
N VAL A 41 1.85 -18.22 7.97
CA VAL A 41 1.34 -19.57 7.64
C VAL A 41 2.03 -20.13 6.41
N PHE A 42 2.28 -19.31 5.39
CA PHE A 42 2.98 -19.73 4.19
C PHE A 42 4.43 -20.11 4.48
N LEU A 43 5.16 -19.28 5.24
CA LEU A 43 6.57 -19.55 5.58
C LEU A 43 6.70 -20.83 6.41
N ASN A 44 5.81 -21.04 7.37
CA ASN A 44 5.86 -22.24 8.21
C ASN A 44 5.34 -23.50 7.49
N GLY A 45 4.16 -23.41 6.86
CA GLY A 45 3.47 -24.57 6.31
C GLY A 45 3.85 -24.95 4.88
N VAL A 46 4.27 -23.99 4.05
CA VAL A 46 4.61 -24.22 2.63
C VAL A 46 6.11 -24.18 2.40
N ALA A 47 6.81 -23.17 2.94
CA ALA A 47 8.25 -23.06 2.80
C ALA A 47 9.03 -23.93 3.82
N GLY A 48 8.35 -24.51 4.81
CA GLY A 48 8.93 -25.44 5.77
C GLY A 48 9.88 -24.78 6.78
N LEU A 49 9.81 -23.45 6.95
CA LEU A 49 10.61 -22.74 7.93
C LEU A 49 10.16 -23.07 9.35
N SER A 50 11.11 -23.08 10.28
CA SER A 50 10.77 -23.20 11.71
C SER A 50 9.86 -22.03 12.11
N PRO A 51 9.01 -22.20 13.15
CA PRO A 51 8.18 -21.11 13.64
C PRO A 51 8.98 -19.85 14.02
N VAL A 52 10.20 -20.05 14.54
CA VAL A 52 11.11 -18.99 14.95
C VAL A 52 11.62 -18.22 13.74
N ASP A 53 12.08 -18.91 12.70
CA ASP A 53 12.60 -18.26 11.49
C ASP A 53 11.48 -17.51 10.75
N SER A 54 10.29 -18.10 10.69
CA SER A 54 9.10 -17.47 10.10
C SER A 54 8.72 -16.18 10.83
N ALA A 55 8.78 -16.19 12.17
CA ALA A 55 8.56 -14.99 12.98
C ALA A 55 9.67 -13.95 12.80
N LEU A 56 10.93 -14.36 12.63
CA LEU A 56 12.05 -13.46 12.37
C LEU A 56 11.90 -12.74 11.02
N VAL A 57 11.48 -13.48 9.98
CA VAL A 57 11.17 -12.91 8.66
C VAL A 57 10.02 -11.91 8.77
N MET A 58 8.93 -12.25 9.48
CA MET A 58 7.83 -11.31 9.74
C MET A 58 8.30 -10.05 10.48
N PHE A 59 9.15 -10.23 11.50
CA PHE A 59 9.71 -9.14 12.29
C PHE A 59 10.58 -8.19 11.45
N SER A 60 11.34 -8.74 10.49
CA SER A 60 12.10 -7.91 9.55
C SER A 60 11.20 -6.98 8.72
N GLY A 61 10.01 -7.44 8.35
CA GLY A 61 8.99 -6.65 7.66
C GLY A 61 8.51 -5.47 8.50
N GLN A 62 8.34 -5.65 9.81
CA GLN A 62 7.95 -4.59 10.74
C GLN A 62 9.04 -3.52 10.88
N ILE A 63 10.31 -3.93 10.95
CA ILE A 63 11.44 -2.99 10.97
C ILE A 63 11.46 -2.21 9.65
N ALA A 64 11.32 -2.91 8.52
CA ALA A 64 11.31 -2.29 7.20
C ALA A 64 10.16 -1.27 7.08
N ASP A 65 8.95 -1.61 7.52
CA ASP A 65 7.78 -0.73 7.46
C ASP A 65 7.93 0.49 8.39
N GLY A 66 8.48 0.28 9.60
CA GLY A 66 8.78 1.35 10.55
C GLY A 66 9.82 2.35 10.04
N LEU A 67 10.73 1.93 9.18
CA LEU A 67 11.69 2.80 8.50
C LEU A 67 11.12 3.41 7.23
N ALA A 68 10.38 2.62 6.43
CA ALA A 68 9.83 3.04 5.15
C ALA A 68 8.76 4.12 5.33
N THR A 69 7.87 4.00 6.32
CA THR A 69 6.78 4.95 6.56
C THR A 69 7.24 6.41 6.72
N PRO A 70 8.21 6.74 7.61
CA PRO A 70 8.69 8.12 7.74
C PRO A 70 9.49 8.57 6.51
N LEU A 71 10.29 7.68 5.91
CA LEU A 71 11.05 8.00 4.70
C LEU A 71 10.11 8.36 3.54
N VAL A 72 9.10 7.52 3.30
CA VAL A 72 8.05 7.75 2.30
C VAL A 72 7.28 9.02 2.61
N GLY A 73 6.99 9.32 3.88
CA GLY A 73 6.38 10.60 4.28
C GLY A 73 7.21 11.81 3.83
N VAL A 74 8.51 11.81 4.15
CA VAL A 74 9.42 12.91 3.77
C VAL A 74 9.59 13.01 2.25
N VAL A 75 9.74 11.89 1.55
CA VAL A 75 9.92 11.88 0.09
C VAL A 75 8.63 12.24 -0.63
N SER A 76 7.47 11.82 -0.12
CA SER A 76 6.15 12.21 -0.64
C SER A 76 5.94 13.72 -0.57
N ASP A 77 6.32 14.35 0.53
CA ASP A 77 6.18 15.79 0.69
C ASP A 77 7.15 16.59 -0.20
N LYS A 78 8.31 16.01 -0.51
CA LYS A 78 9.32 16.63 -1.39
C LYS A 78 9.14 16.32 -2.88
N SER A 79 8.50 15.22 -3.26
CA SER A 79 8.34 14.78 -4.65
C SER A 79 7.42 15.71 -5.43
N THR A 80 7.84 16.26 -6.57
CA THR A 80 7.03 17.12 -7.44
C THR A 80 5.91 16.39 -8.19
N GLY A 81 5.77 15.07 -8.02
CA GLY A 81 4.84 14.22 -8.75
C GLY A 81 5.32 13.93 -10.18
N PHE A 82 4.47 13.31 -11.00
CA PHE A 82 4.75 13.05 -12.41
C PHE A 82 3.87 13.95 -13.29
N PRO A 83 4.36 15.14 -13.67
CA PRO A 83 3.60 16.08 -14.48
C PRO A 83 3.27 15.53 -15.88
N ALA A 84 4.08 14.60 -16.41
CA ALA A 84 3.85 13.95 -17.70
C ALA A 84 2.54 13.13 -17.77
N ILE A 85 2.00 12.69 -16.62
CA ILE A 85 0.76 11.89 -16.54
C ILE A 85 -0.36 12.71 -15.83
N GLY A 86 -0.10 13.99 -15.49
CA GLY A 86 -1.03 14.81 -14.71
C GLY A 86 -1.18 14.37 -13.25
N PHE A 87 -0.27 13.53 -12.74
CA PHE A 87 -0.30 13.08 -11.35
C PHE A 87 0.45 14.07 -10.46
N GLY A 88 -0.29 14.74 -9.57
CA GLY A 88 0.30 15.58 -8.51
C GLY A 88 1.04 14.75 -7.46
N ARG A 89 1.78 15.43 -6.56
CA ARG A 89 2.65 14.84 -5.53
C ARG A 89 2.03 13.62 -4.83
N ARG A 90 0.83 13.77 -4.25
CA ARG A 90 0.14 12.71 -3.48
C ARG A 90 -0.40 11.56 -4.32
N LYS A 91 -1.04 11.84 -5.47
CA LYS A 91 -1.64 10.78 -6.29
C LYS A 91 -0.58 9.84 -6.88
N THR A 92 0.62 10.35 -7.16
CA THR A 92 1.70 9.52 -7.67
C THR A 92 2.15 8.48 -6.65
N TRP A 93 2.33 8.90 -5.39
CA TRP A 93 2.70 8.02 -4.30
C TRP A 93 1.61 6.98 -3.99
N LEU A 94 0.34 7.39 -4.04
CA LEU A 94 -0.80 6.46 -3.95
C LEU A 94 -0.81 5.44 -5.09
N ALA A 95 -0.64 5.87 -6.34
CA ALA A 95 -0.63 4.97 -7.50
C ALA A 95 0.53 3.98 -7.45
N GLY A 96 1.73 4.46 -7.09
CA GLY A 96 2.91 3.60 -6.90
C GLY A 96 2.70 2.55 -5.80
N GLY A 97 2.14 2.95 -4.66
CA GLY A 97 1.78 2.04 -3.57
C GLY A 97 0.75 0.99 -4.00
N SER A 98 -0.31 1.39 -4.71
CA SER A 98 -1.31 0.46 -5.22
C SER A 98 -0.73 -0.55 -6.22
N VAL A 99 0.14 -0.12 -7.13
CA VAL A 99 0.81 -1.03 -8.08
C VAL A 99 1.72 -2.02 -7.33
N LEU A 100 2.48 -1.55 -6.33
CA LEU A 100 3.34 -2.41 -5.53
C LEU A 100 2.54 -3.49 -4.79
N VAL A 101 1.39 -3.13 -4.21
CA VAL A 101 0.48 -4.10 -3.56
C VAL A 101 -0.01 -5.15 -4.56
N VAL A 102 -0.42 -4.74 -5.77
CA VAL A 102 -0.85 -5.66 -6.83
C VAL A 102 0.27 -6.62 -7.23
N VAL A 103 1.49 -6.13 -7.40
CA VAL A 103 2.66 -6.95 -7.75
C VAL A 103 3.02 -7.92 -6.63
N CYS A 104 3.02 -7.47 -5.37
CA CYS A 104 3.30 -8.35 -4.22
C CYS A 104 2.26 -9.45 -4.09
N PHE A 105 0.97 -9.12 -4.22
CA PHE A 105 -0.11 -10.13 -4.21
C PHE A 105 0.00 -11.08 -5.41
N TYR A 106 0.31 -10.56 -6.60
CA TYR A 106 0.56 -11.41 -7.76
C TYR A 106 1.79 -12.31 -7.57
N GLY A 107 2.84 -11.88 -6.87
CA GLY A 107 4.00 -12.74 -6.55
C GLY A 107 3.65 -13.85 -5.57
N VAL A 108 2.75 -13.59 -4.61
CA VAL A 108 2.28 -14.58 -3.63
C VAL A 108 1.33 -15.61 -4.24
N PHE A 109 0.42 -15.20 -5.14
CA PHE A 109 -0.58 -16.06 -5.78
C PHE A 109 -0.27 -16.49 -7.22
N GLY A 110 0.77 -15.93 -7.83
CA GLY A 110 1.16 -16.17 -9.23
C GLY A 110 1.72 -17.57 -9.47
N THR A 111 1.98 -18.34 -8.41
CA THR A 111 2.21 -19.79 -8.51
C THR A 111 0.95 -20.57 -8.90
N CYS A 112 -0.23 -19.91 -8.92
CA CYS A 112 -1.46 -20.39 -9.52
C CYS A 112 -1.65 -19.91 -10.97
N VAL A 113 -0.61 -19.93 -11.81
CA VAL A 113 -0.85 -19.96 -13.26
C VAL A 113 -1.59 -21.27 -13.55
N PRO A 114 -2.81 -21.23 -14.12
CA PRO A 114 -3.52 -22.45 -14.46
C PRO A 114 -2.63 -23.29 -15.38
N LYS A 115 -2.42 -24.56 -15.02
CA LYS A 115 -1.72 -25.58 -15.83
C LYS A 115 -2.30 -25.77 -17.24
N LEU A 116 -3.33 -25.01 -17.61
CA LEU A 116 -3.95 -24.97 -18.92
C LEU A 116 -3.05 -24.33 -19.99
N LEU A 117 -2.04 -23.53 -19.62
CA LEU A 117 -1.10 -22.89 -20.57
C LEU A 117 0.24 -23.62 -20.74
N THR A 118 0.48 -24.70 -19.98
CA THR A 118 1.71 -25.51 -20.07
C THR A 118 1.49 -26.87 -20.74
N ALA A 119 0.27 -27.14 -21.20
CA ALA A 119 -0.07 -28.27 -22.05
C ALA A 119 -0.25 -27.79 -23.50
N SER A 120 0.85 -27.48 -24.18
CA SER A 120 0.92 -27.33 -25.65
C SER A 120 2.31 -27.72 -26.12
#